data_AF-A0A952DDQ2-F1
#
_entry.id   AF-A0A952DDQ2-F1
#
_cell.length_a   1.000
_cell.length_b   1.000
_cell.length_c   1.000
_cell.angle_alpha   90.00
_cell.angle_beta   90.00
_cell.angle_gamma   90.00
#
_symmetry.space_group_name_H-M   'P 1'
#
loop_
_entity.id
_entity.type
_entity.pdbx_description
1 polymer ?
#
loop_
_entity_poly.entity_id
_entity_poly.type
_entity_poly.pdbx_seq_one_letter_code
_entity_poly.pdbx_strand_id
1 'polypeptide(L)'
;MGWFVLAVPIRALRIVPEVAFNLGVPTYAALAASVAFTVVHWLVGMASEARAAGRTVGSRPALVAGALGAVLLVGIGNLDGAHQWIERLQAVNAWGLAEGVPVVGGAAGIVGGLWQWIFGGATLPPFDWWRSSRVHFGSFDITEFPYWSMLFGDLHPHLMGLPFFGASIALVVAYAATVRAGMRWRGWLLAGLIGCAVGLVRTVHTWDFPTAVLIAAAGIPLGQMLRPGRWQERWWDAVGHLVVTGLVAAVAFSPYTGRFETFDPGITRAPETTKAHQFFVHFGVFIAFAVAFLAVRYREELSARQFAHGRNPFLAVVNGRLEVLSLAVFLSGVGAFAWAFGLTTLALGVAVEGFFLNLLWLELGRAEKDVPRTLATALFALGFGVAVGVDVVTLNGDIERMNTVFKFSLQAWQLLALGSAFAAWYAGRQAKWALEAARSGALRARDWRVVSALGGGAIVVALVLGASLFLVPGTRARQEARFKETGPTLDGFAFFPHAVFVEPKMEEDPSDDVALRLEDDLPLIEWLRANVEGSPVI
;
A
#
# COMPACT_ATOMS: atom_id res chain seq x y z
N MET A 1 -7.22 -20.78 -5.81
CA MET A 1 -6.29 -20.81 -6.98
C MET A 1 -4.89 -20.33 -6.67
N GLY A 2 -4.65 -19.44 -5.69
CA GLY A 2 -3.30 -18.95 -5.36
C GLY A 2 -2.29 -20.07 -5.18
N TRP A 3 -2.57 -21.03 -4.28
CA TRP A 3 -1.71 -22.19 -4.05
C TRP A 3 -1.28 -22.98 -5.30
N PHE A 4 -2.05 -22.99 -6.38
CA PHE A 4 -1.67 -23.69 -7.61
C PHE A 4 -0.48 -23.06 -8.34
N VAL A 5 -0.30 -21.73 -8.24
CA VAL A 5 0.87 -21.03 -8.80
C VAL A 5 2.16 -21.54 -8.15
N LEU A 6 2.07 -21.97 -6.90
CA LEU A 6 3.19 -22.55 -6.17
C LEU A 6 3.28 -24.08 -6.38
N ALA A 7 2.17 -24.78 -6.14
CA ALA A 7 2.12 -26.24 -6.06
C ALA A 7 2.42 -26.92 -7.41
N VAL A 8 2.00 -26.32 -8.54
CA VAL A 8 2.23 -26.93 -9.87
C VAL A 8 3.73 -26.97 -10.21
N PRO A 9 4.49 -25.85 -10.15
CA PRO A 9 5.94 -25.90 -10.33
C PRO A 9 6.65 -26.79 -9.30
N ILE A 10 6.29 -26.72 -8.01
CA ILE A 10 6.89 -27.56 -6.96
C ILE A 10 6.76 -29.04 -7.31
N ARG A 11 5.54 -29.47 -7.67
CA ARG A 11 5.27 -30.87 -8.00
C ARG A 11 5.98 -31.30 -9.29
N ALA A 12 6.01 -30.42 -10.30
CA ALA A 12 6.69 -30.70 -11.56
C ALA A 12 8.21 -30.86 -11.37
N LEU A 13 8.80 -30.06 -10.48
CA LEU A 13 10.23 -30.07 -10.17
C LEU A 13 10.60 -31.05 -9.05
N ARG A 14 9.62 -31.73 -8.44
CA ARG A 14 9.79 -32.66 -7.30
C ARG A 14 10.54 -32.02 -6.13
N ILE A 15 10.23 -30.75 -5.83
CA ILE A 15 10.78 -30.05 -4.66
C ILE A 15 10.09 -30.58 -3.40
N VAL A 16 10.88 -30.91 -2.39
CA VAL A 16 10.38 -31.42 -1.10
C VAL A 16 9.67 -30.31 -0.30
N PRO A 17 8.59 -30.59 0.45
CA PRO A 17 7.75 -29.59 1.12
C PRO A 17 8.51 -28.57 1.99
N GLU A 18 9.52 -29.03 2.73
CA GLU A 18 10.35 -28.24 3.65
C GLU A 18 11.13 -27.13 2.94
N VAL A 19 11.47 -27.31 1.67
CA VAL A 19 12.09 -26.27 0.83
C VAL A 19 11.02 -25.47 0.08
N ALA A 20 9.98 -26.16 -0.37
CA ALA A 20 8.93 -25.60 -1.21
C ALA A 20 8.20 -24.42 -0.55
N PHE A 21 7.85 -24.55 0.73
CA PHE A 21 7.17 -23.48 1.47
C PHE A 21 8.07 -22.24 1.63
N ASN A 22 9.36 -22.45 1.94
CA ASN A 22 10.36 -21.39 2.09
C ASN A 22 10.63 -20.63 0.78
N LEU A 23 10.43 -21.27 -0.38
CA LEU A 23 10.48 -20.60 -1.69
C LEU A 23 9.19 -19.84 -2.03
N GLY A 24 8.07 -20.16 -1.38
CA GLY A 24 6.78 -19.61 -1.76
C GLY A 24 6.56 -18.17 -1.36
N VAL A 25 6.87 -17.82 -0.11
CA VAL A 25 6.77 -16.44 0.39
C VAL A 25 7.59 -15.46 -0.49
N PRO A 26 8.89 -15.70 -0.78
CA PRO A 26 9.65 -14.80 -1.64
C PRO A 26 9.16 -14.80 -3.10
N THR A 27 8.57 -15.89 -3.60
CA THR A 27 7.97 -15.92 -4.94
C THR A 27 6.81 -14.93 -5.04
N TYR A 28 5.89 -14.93 -4.07
CA TYR A 28 4.77 -13.99 -4.04
C TYR A 28 5.22 -12.54 -3.84
N ALA A 29 6.22 -12.31 -2.98
CA ALA A 29 6.84 -11.01 -2.81
C ALA A 29 7.44 -10.49 -4.13
N ALA A 30 8.19 -11.34 -4.84
CA ALA A 30 8.80 -11.01 -6.11
C ALA A 30 7.76 -10.72 -7.21
N LEU A 31 6.67 -11.48 -7.27
CA LEU A 31 5.57 -11.24 -8.22
C LEU A 31 4.88 -9.90 -7.93
N ALA A 32 4.57 -9.60 -6.67
CA ALA A 32 3.97 -8.34 -6.26
C ALA A 32 4.88 -7.14 -6.59
N ALA A 33 6.18 -7.26 -6.26
CA ALA A 33 7.20 -6.26 -6.58
C ALA A 33 7.35 -6.05 -8.10
N SER A 34 7.35 -7.12 -8.89
CA SER A 34 7.47 -7.08 -10.34
C SER A 34 6.30 -6.34 -10.97
N VAL A 35 5.07 -6.63 -10.54
CA VAL A 35 3.87 -5.95 -11.01
C VAL A 35 3.91 -4.47 -10.66
N ALA A 36 4.28 -4.13 -9.42
CA ALA A 36 4.40 -2.73 -9.00
C ALA A 36 5.46 -1.97 -9.81
N PHE A 37 6.62 -2.61 -10.03
CA PHE A 37 7.67 -2.09 -10.88
C PHE A 37 7.15 -1.81 -12.29
N THR A 38 6.50 -2.78 -12.93
CA THR A 38 6.01 -2.64 -14.31
C THR A 38 5.00 -1.51 -14.45
N VAL A 39 4.02 -1.41 -13.53
CA VAL A 39 2.99 -0.36 -13.57
C VAL A 39 3.64 1.02 -13.51
N VAL A 40 4.48 1.27 -12.50
CA VAL A 40 5.07 2.59 -12.29
C VAL A 40 6.09 2.92 -13.38
N HIS A 41 6.90 1.94 -13.80
CA HIS A 41 7.82 2.09 -14.93
C HIS A 41 7.07 2.54 -16.19
N TRP A 42 5.93 1.92 -16.51
CA TRP A 42 5.13 2.27 -17.68
C TRP A 42 4.50 3.66 -17.56
N LEU A 43 3.93 4.00 -16.40
CA LEU A 43 3.37 5.34 -16.16
C LEU A 43 4.44 6.42 -16.36
N VAL A 44 5.62 6.25 -15.76
CA VAL A 44 6.72 7.22 -15.88
C VAL A 44 7.33 7.23 -17.27
N GLY A 45 7.47 6.08 -17.93
CA GLY A 45 7.94 5.96 -19.31
C GLY A 45 7.06 6.76 -20.27
N MET A 46 5.75 6.49 -20.27
CA MET A 46 4.77 7.23 -21.07
C MET A 46 4.80 8.74 -20.78
N ALA A 47 4.90 9.11 -19.51
CA ALA A 47 4.93 10.52 -19.08
C ALA A 47 6.22 11.25 -19.50
N SER A 48 7.32 10.52 -19.63
CA SER A 48 8.62 11.06 -20.04
C SER A 48 8.70 11.19 -21.55
N GLU A 49 8.24 10.18 -22.30
CA GLU A 49 8.18 10.20 -23.77
C GLU A 49 7.27 11.31 -24.29
N ALA A 50 6.06 11.44 -23.73
CA ALA A 50 5.12 12.50 -24.11
C ALA A 50 5.72 13.91 -23.96
N ARG A 51 6.67 14.10 -23.02
CA ARG A 51 7.34 15.39 -22.77
C ARG A 51 8.59 15.60 -23.61
N ALA A 52 9.21 14.54 -24.10
CA ALA A 52 10.47 14.64 -24.83
C ALA A 52 10.30 15.20 -26.25
N ALA A 53 9.06 15.26 -26.76
CA ALA A 53 8.72 15.83 -28.07
C ALA A 53 9.60 15.28 -29.20
N GLY A 54 9.83 13.96 -29.21
CA GLY A 54 10.66 13.28 -30.21
C GLY A 54 12.14 13.13 -29.84
N ARG A 55 12.60 13.63 -28.69
CA ARG A 55 13.96 13.36 -28.19
C ARG A 55 14.03 12.00 -27.51
N THR A 56 15.21 11.37 -27.59
CA THR A 56 15.49 10.11 -26.88
C THR A 56 15.42 10.34 -25.37
N VAL A 57 14.54 9.59 -24.70
CA VAL A 57 14.41 9.59 -23.24
C VAL A 57 15.24 8.46 -22.68
N GLY A 58 16.13 8.75 -21.75
CA GLY A 58 16.83 7.71 -21.01
C GLY A 58 15.85 6.92 -20.13
N SER A 59 16.00 5.60 -20.06
CA SER A 59 15.12 4.73 -19.26
C SER A 59 15.27 4.91 -17.74
N ARG A 60 16.35 5.57 -17.28
CA ARG A 60 16.70 5.74 -15.86
C ARG A 60 15.55 6.25 -14.97
N PRO A 61 14.79 7.31 -15.33
CA PRO A 61 13.70 7.79 -14.47
C PRO A 61 12.59 6.76 -14.29
N ALA A 62 12.25 6.01 -15.35
CA ALA A 62 11.25 4.95 -15.31
C ALA A 62 11.73 3.75 -14.47
N LEU A 63 12.99 3.36 -14.62
CA LEU A 63 13.61 2.29 -13.81
C LEU A 63 13.64 2.65 -12.32
N VAL A 64 14.06 3.86 -11.96
CA VAL A 64 14.12 4.32 -10.57
C VAL A 64 12.72 4.42 -9.96
N ALA A 65 11.75 4.99 -10.71
CA ALA A 65 10.38 5.07 -10.23
C ALA A 65 9.72 3.69 -10.10
N GLY A 66 9.97 2.78 -11.04
CA GLY A 66 9.55 1.38 -10.95
C GLY A 66 10.11 0.71 -9.68
N ALA A 67 11.41 0.84 -9.43
CA ALA A 67 12.05 0.30 -8.23
C ALA A 67 11.46 0.90 -6.95
N LEU A 68 11.19 2.22 -6.94
CA LEU A 68 10.50 2.87 -5.84
C LEU A 68 9.08 2.33 -5.65
N GLY A 69 8.34 2.03 -6.71
CA GLY A 69 7.02 1.39 -6.64
C GLY A 69 7.06 0.01 -5.98
N ALA A 70 8.06 -0.80 -6.33
CA ALA A 70 8.30 -2.08 -5.66
C ALA A 70 8.64 -1.90 -4.18
N VAL A 71 9.55 -0.99 -3.84
CA VAL A 71 9.96 -0.71 -2.44
C VAL A 71 8.79 -0.18 -1.61
N LEU A 72 7.99 0.76 -2.13
CA LEU A 72 6.84 1.30 -1.41
C LEU A 72 5.73 0.25 -1.19
N LEU A 73 5.64 -0.76 -2.07
CA LEU A 73 4.68 -1.85 -1.89
C LEU A 73 5.16 -2.87 -0.86
N VAL A 74 6.35 -3.44 -1.07
CA VAL A 74 6.79 -4.64 -0.32
C VAL A 74 7.99 -4.39 0.61
N GLY A 75 8.61 -3.21 0.55
CA GLY A 75 9.91 -2.92 1.18
C GLY A 75 9.89 -1.77 2.19
N ILE A 76 8.72 -1.43 2.74
CA ILE A 76 8.56 -0.47 3.83
C ILE A 76 7.55 -0.98 4.85
N GLY A 77 7.63 -0.49 6.09
CA GLY A 77 6.60 -0.68 7.11
C GLY A 77 5.68 0.52 7.26
N ASN A 78 4.88 0.53 8.31
CA ASN A 78 4.14 1.72 8.75
C ASN A 78 4.95 2.55 9.76
N LEU A 79 4.40 3.66 10.25
CA LEU A 79 5.13 4.58 11.13
C LEU A 79 5.22 4.11 12.60
N ASP A 80 4.59 3.00 12.98
CA ASP A 80 4.66 2.50 14.35
C ASP A 80 6.08 2.03 14.71
N GLY A 81 6.85 1.52 13.73
CA GLY A 81 8.27 1.22 13.95
C GLY A 81 9.06 2.44 14.44
N ALA A 82 8.84 3.61 13.85
CA ALA A 82 9.45 4.85 14.33
C ALA A 82 8.94 5.27 15.71
N HIS A 83 7.64 5.08 15.97
CA HIS A 83 7.05 5.38 17.27
C HIS A 83 7.66 4.52 18.39
N GLN A 84 7.80 3.21 18.17
CA GLN A 84 8.47 2.31 19.10
C GLN A 84 9.93 2.70 19.33
N TRP A 85 10.67 3.14 18.30
CA TRP A 85 12.03 3.65 18.51
C TRP A 85 12.07 4.88 19.42
N ILE A 86 11.13 5.81 19.25
CA ILE A 86 11.01 6.98 20.12
C ILE A 86 10.74 6.54 21.56
N GLU A 87 9.76 5.66 21.78
CA GLU A 87 9.40 5.14 23.11
C GLU A 87 10.57 4.39 23.77
N ARG A 88 11.27 3.53 23.02
CA ARG A 88 12.41 2.74 23.51
C ARG A 88 13.59 3.62 23.92
N LEU A 89 13.87 4.68 23.16
CA LEU A 89 14.92 5.65 23.51
C LEU A 89 14.50 6.45 24.75
N GLN A 90 13.27 6.95 24.79
CA GLN A 90 12.77 7.71 25.93
C GLN A 90 12.74 6.87 27.22
N ALA A 91 12.50 5.56 27.13
CA ALA A 91 12.50 4.65 28.28
C ALA A 91 13.87 4.52 28.97
N VAL A 92 14.97 4.74 28.25
CA VAL A 92 16.34 4.68 28.81
C VAL A 92 16.95 6.06 29.02
N ASN A 93 16.16 7.12 28.83
CA ASN A 93 16.61 8.49 29.03
C ASN A 93 16.91 8.75 30.51
N ALA A 94 18.09 9.30 30.79
CA ALA A 94 18.47 9.76 32.13
C ALA A 94 18.52 11.30 32.26
N TRP A 95 18.19 12.04 31.20
CA TRP A 95 18.18 13.50 31.21
C TRP A 95 16.81 14.01 31.69
N GLY A 96 16.77 14.75 32.80
CA GLY A 96 15.57 15.45 33.29
C GLY A 96 15.30 16.80 32.60
N LEU A 97 15.91 17.05 31.44
CA LEU A 97 15.82 18.35 30.77
C LEU A 97 14.43 18.54 30.15
N ALA A 98 13.72 19.58 30.60
CA ALA A 98 12.36 19.90 30.16
C ALA A 98 11.34 18.76 30.36
N GLU A 99 11.53 17.95 31.41
CA GLU A 99 10.59 16.90 31.79
C GLU A 99 9.18 17.47 32.00
N GLY A 100 8.16 16.79 31.45
CA GLY A 100 6.77 17.27 31.47
C GLY A 100 6.43 18.36 30.44
N VAL A 101 7.40 18.92 29.72
CA VAL A 101 7.13 19.88 28.62
C VAL A 101 6.85 19.11 27.32
N PRO A 102 5.64 19.22 26.74
CA PRO A 102 5.32 18.53 25.48
C PRO A 102 6.28 18.92 24.36
N VAL A 103 6.61 17.97 23.48
CA VAL A 103 7.53 18.12 22.33
C VAL A 103 9.00 18.36 22.73
N VAL A 104 9.31 19.38 23.54
CA VAL A 104 10.69 19.71 23.94
C VAL A 104 11.27 18.66 24.87
N GLY A 105 10.53 18.27 25.92
CA GLY A 105 10.92 17.18 26.81
C GLY A 105 11.00 15.84 26.05
N GLY A 106 10.08 15.62 25.11
CA GLY A 106 10.12 14.45 24.23
C GLY A 106 11.37 14.40 23.35
N ALA A 107 11.75 15.52 22.73
CA ALA A 107 12.95 15.62 21.91
C ALA A 107 14.23 15.49 22.75
N ALA A 108 14.29 16.15 23.91
CA ALA A 108 15.38 15.99 24.87
C ALA A 108 15.51 14.53 25.34
N GLY A 109 14.39 13.86 25.59
CA GLY A 109 14.35 12.44 25.97
C GLY A 109 14.84 11.49 24.88
N ILE A 110 14.52 11.77 23.61
CA ILE A 110 15.08 10.98 22.48
C ILE A 110 16.62 11.13 22.44
N VAL A 111 17.13 12.36 22.56
CA VAL A 111 18.58 12.62 22.51
C VAL A 111 19.30 12.02 23.72
N GLY A 112 18.73 12.18 24.92
CA GLY A 112 19.30 11.62 26.14
C GLY A 112 19.27 10.09 26.15
N GLY A 113 18.18 9.49 25.68
CA GLY A 113 18.08 8.05 25.49
C GLY A 113 19.07 7.50 24.46
N LEU A 114 19.24 8.20 23.33
CA LEU A 114 20.25 7.88 22.32
C LEU A 114 21.67 7.93 22.90
N TRP A 115 21.97 8.93 23.73
CA TRP A 115 23.24 9.03 24.43
C TRP A 115 23.46 7.84 25.37
N GLN A 116 22.46 7.50 26.19
CA GLN A 116 22.56 6.37 27.11
C GLN A 116 22.72 5.03 26.39
N TRP A 117 22.04 4.85 25.26
CA TRP A 117 22.17 3.63 24.46
C TRP A 117 23.55 3.50 23.80
N ILE A 118 24.05 4.57 23.17
CA ILE A 118 25.33 4.51 22.43
C ILE A 118 26.54 4.56 23.37
N PHE A 119 26.53 5.43 24.36
CA PHE A 119 27.68 5.73 25.21
C PHE A 119 27.51 5.27 26.66
N GLY A 120 26.28 5.22 27.16
CA GLY A 120 25.97 4.82 28.53
C GLY A 120 25.86 3.30 28.75
N GLY A 121 25.87 2.50 27.68
CA GLY A 121 25.71 1.04 27.76
C GLY A 121 24.30 0.58 28.13
N ALA A 122 23.29 1.46 28.02
CA ALA A 122 21.91 1.12 28.33
C ALA A 122 21.33 0.11 27.33
N THR A 123 20.59 -0.88 27.81
CA THR A 123 19.86 -1.84 26.97
C THR A 123 18.46 -1.31 26.65
N LEU A 124 18.12 -1.22 25.36
CA LEU A 124 16.76 -0.81 24.96
C LEU A 124 15.74 -1.90 25.29
N PRO A 125 14.50 -1.54 25.68
CA PRO A 125 13.40 -2.49 25.79
C PRO A 125 13.23 -3.32 24.51
N PRO A 126 12.64 -4.53 24.57
CA PRO A 126 12.39 -5.35 23.38
C PRO A 126 11.48 -4.63 22.38
N PHE A 127 11.60 -4.98 21.09
CA PHE A 127 10.76 -4.44 20.02
C PHE A 127 9.53 -5.33 19.84
N ASP A 128 8.34 -4.74 19.83
CA ASP A 128 7.09 -5.48 19.64
C ASP A 128 6.70 -5.46 18.16
N TRP A 129 7.05 -6.53 17.46
CA TRP A 129 6.72 -6.66 16.03
C TRP A 129 5.23 -6.91 15.77
N TRP A 130 4.47 -7.42 16.75
CA TRP A 130 3.02 -7.65 16.63
C TRP A 130 2.27 -6.32 16.66
N ARG A 131 2.64 -5.40 17.55
CA ARG A 131 2.05 -4.07 17.68
C ARG A 131 1.96 -3.32 16.35
N SER A 132 2.99 -3.42 15.51
CA SER A 132 2.99 -2.73 14.21
C SER A 132 1.94 -3.26 13.22
N SER A 133 1.33 -4.43 13.46
CA SER A 133 0.18 -4.95 12.71
C SER A 133 -1.17 -4.68 13.36
N ARG A 134 -1.20 -3.95 14.48
CA ARG A 134 -2.38 -3.66 15.32
C ARG A 134 -2.37 -2.20 15.80
N VAL A 135 -2.15 -1.26 14.87
CA VAL A 135 -1.95 0.16 15.25
C VAL A 135 -3.26 0.88 15.61
N HIS A 136 -4.39 0.22 15.42
CA HIS A 136 -5.71 0.66 15.86
C HIS A 136 -5.95 0.30 17.33
N PHE A 137 -5.17 0.91 18.22
CA PHE A 137 -5.25 0.68 19.66
C PHE A 137 -6.67 0.87 20.22
N GLY A 138 -7.16 -0.17 20.92
CA GLY A 138 -8.50 -0.25 21.50
C GLY A 138 -9.53 -0.93 20.61
N SER A 139 -9.13 -1.46 19.45
CA SER A 139 -9.96 -2.23 18.52
C SER A 139 -9.34 -3.62 18.27
N PHE A 140 -10.17 -4.56 17.79
CA PHE A 140 -9.77 -5.91 17.39
C PHE A 140 -9.26 -6.01 15.94
N ASP A 141 -9.34 -4.94 15.18
CA ASP A 141 -8.98 -4.94 13.77
C ASP A 141 -7.48 -5.09 13.49
N ILE A 142 -7.21 -5.65 12.30
CA ILE A 142 -5.86 -6.00 11.84
C ILE A 142 -5.39 -4.96 10.83
N THR A 143 -4.23 -4.37 11.07
CA THR A 143 -3.62 -3.35 10.21
C THR A 143 -2.26 -3.84 9.69
N GLU A 144 -2.25 -5.01 9.06
CA GLU A 144 -1.05 -5.52 8.40
C GLU A 144 -0.67 -4.67 7.19
N PHE A 145 0.62 -4.66 6.89
CA PHE A 145 1.18 -4.14 5.65
C PHE A 145 1.99 -5.24 4.95
N PRO A 146 2.23 -5.17 3.63
CA PRO A 146 2.75 -6.29 2.86
C PRO A 146 4.05 -6.90 3.41
N TYR A 147 4.99 -6.07 3.85
CA TYR A 147 6.23 -6.57 4.46
C TYR A 147 5.98 -7.37 5.76
N TRP A 148 5.03 -6.93 6.60
CA TRP A 148 4.65 -7.67 7.80
C TRP A 148 4.04 -9.03 7.45
N SER A 149 3.11 -9.09 6.49
CA SER A 149 2.49 -10.37 6.08
C SER A 149 3.53 -11.34 5.50
N MET A 150 4.52 -10.82 4.76
CA MET A 150 5.64 -11.62 4.25
C MET A 150 6.53 -12.12 5.38
N LEU A 151 6.83 -11.27 6.37
CA LEU A 151 7.60 -11.64 7.54
C LEU A 151 6.86 -12.64 8.45
N PHE A 152 5.54 -12.54 8.53
CA PHE A 152 4.71 -13.50 9.26
C PHE A 152 4.90 -14.92 8.71
N GLY A 153 5.03 -15.02 7.38
CA GLY A 153 5.40 -16.24 6.66
C GLY A 153 4.21 -17.15 6.36
N ASP A 154 2.98 -16.70 6.59
CA ASP A 154 1.78 -17.45 6.19
C ASP A 154 1.43 -17.13 4.73
N LEU A 155 1.38 -18.17 3.89
CA LEU A 155 0.90 -18.10 2.51
C LEU A 155 -0.64 -18.03 2.48
N HIS A 156 -1.17 -17.04 3.19
CA HIS A 156 -2.58 -16.78 3.31
C HIS A 156 -3.14 -16.14 2.02
N PRO A 157 -4.43 -16.33 1.70
CA PRO A 157 -5.06 -15.73 0.52
C PRO A 157 -4.76 -14.25 0.25
N HIS A 158 -4.70 -13.40 1.29
CA HIS A 158 -4.43 -11.96 1.09
C HIS A 158 -3.00 -11.68 0.62
N LEU A 159 -2.01 -12.42 1.13
CA LEU A 159 -0.62 -12.30 0.68
C LEU A 159 -0.48 -12.82 -0.74
N MET A 160 -1.07 -13.98 -1.03
CA MET A 160 -1.05 -14.56 -2.38
C MET A 160 -1.83 -13.70 -3.39
N GLY A 161 -2.83 -12.95 -2.93
CA GLY A 161 -3.68 -12.08 -3.74
C GLY A 161 -2.97 -10.83 -4.29
N LEU A 162 -1.96 -10.30 -3.57
CA LEU A 162 -1.24 -9.08 -3.94
C LEU A 162 -0.81 -9.00 -5.42
N PRO A 163 -0.13 -10.01 -6.01
CA PRO A 163 0.22 -9.95 -7.43
C PRO A 163 -0.96 -10.01 -8.39
N PHE A 164 -2.06 -10.71 -8.04
CA PHE A 164 -3.25 -10.80 -8.91
C PHE A 164 -4.07 -9.52 -8.90
N PHE A 165 -4.23 -8.91 -7.71
CA PHE A 165 -4.85 -7.59 -7.59
C PHE A 165 -4.04 -6.54 -8.34
N GLY A 166 -2.71 -6.54 -8.16
CA GLY A 166 -1.80 -5.69 -8.91
C GLY A 166 -1.88 -5.91 -10.43
N ALA A 167 -1.99 -7.16 -10.89
CA ALA A 167 -2.11 -7.47 -12.31
C ALA A 167 -3.39 -6.88 -12.92
N SER A 168 -4.48 -6.82 -12.15
CA SER A 168 -5.72 -6.16 -12.56
C SER A 168 -5.50 -4.65 -12.80
N ILE A 169 -4.74 -3.99 -11.92
CA ILE A 169 -4.33 -2.59 -12.10
C ILE A 169 -3.46 -2.45 -13.35
N ALA A 170 -2.46 -3.32 -13.53
CA ALA A 170 -1.56 -3.29 -14.67
C ALA A 170 -2.29 -3.45 -16.01
N LEU A 171 -3.29 -4.34 -16.07
CA LEU A 171 -4.11 -4.54 -17.27
C LEU A 171 -4.96 -3.31 -17.59
N VAL A 172 -5.52 -2.62 -16.59
CA VAL A 172 -6.26 -1.37 -16.81
C VAL A 172 -5.35 -0.24 -17.31
N VAL A 173 -4.13 -0.13 -16.76
CA VAL A 173 -3.13 0.84 -17.24
C VAL A 173 -2.75 0.53 -18.70
N ALA A 174 -2.48 -0.74 -19.01
CA ALA A 174 -2.18 -1.18 -20.38
C ALA A 174 -3.36 -0.95 -21.34
N TYR A 175 -4.59 -1.18 -20.87
CA TYR A 175 -5.82 -0.93 -21.63
C TYR A 175 -5.96 0.56 -21.97
N ALA A 176 -5.84 1.44 -20.98
CA ALA A 176 -5.96 2.89 -21.16
C ALA A 176 -4.92 3.42 -22.19
N ALA A 177 -3.66 2.96 -22.08
CA ALA A 177 -2.62 3.29 -23.06
C ALA A 177 -2.96 2.77 -24.47
N THR A 178 -3.45 1.53 -24.56
CA THR A 178 -3.78 0.86 -25.82
C THR A 178 -4.91 1.55 -26.57
N VAL A 179 -6.01 1.87 -25.87
CA VAL A 179 -7.14 2.56 -26.50
C VAL A 179 -6.79 4.00 -26.85
N ARG A 180 -5.96 4.68 -26.05
CA ARG A 180 -5.44 6.01 -26.37
C ARG A 180 -4.65 6.03 -27.68
N ALA A 181 -3.89 4.97 -27.94
CA ALA A 181 -3.11 4.78 -29.16
C ALA A 181 -3.96 4.34 -30.38
N GLY A 182 -5.27 4.18 -30.24
CA GLY A 182 -6.17 3.79 -31.34
C GLY A 182 -6.10 2.31 -31.73
N MET A 183 -5.46 1.46 -30.93
CA MET A 183 -5.29 0.02 -31.21
C MET A 183 -6.56 -0.77 -30.84
N ARG A 184 -7.62 -0.65 -31.66
CA ARG A 184 -8.97 -1.17 -31.33
C ARG A 184 -9.00 -2.66 -30.96
N TRP A 185 -8.41 -3.54 -31.77
CA TRP A 185 -8.41 -4.99 -31.50
C TRP A 185 -7.74 -5.35 -30.17
N ARG A 186 -6.62 -4.69 -29.85
CA ARG A 186 -5.91 -4.92 -28.59
C ARG A 186 -6.72 -4.44 -27.39
N GLY A 187 -7.60 -3.44 -27.56
CA GLY A 187 -8.58 -3.03 -26.55
C GLY A 187 -9.54 -4.17 -26.17
N TRP A 188 -10.09 -4.88 -27.15
CA TRP A 188 -10.95 -6.05 -26.93
C TRP A 188 -10.22 -7.21 -26.27
N LEU A 189 -9.00 -7.52 -26.71
CA LEU A 189 -8.15 -8.51 -26.07
C LEU A 189 -7.92 -8.18 -24.59
N LEU A 190 -7.54 -6.93 -24.30
CA LEU A 190 -7.30 -6.49 -22.92
C LEU A 190 -8.57 -6.49 -22.09
N ALA A 191 -9.74 -6.16 -22.65
CA ALA A 191 -11.02 -6.30 -21.95
C ALA A 191 -11.31 -7.75 -21.54
N GLY A 192 -11.01 -8.71 -22.43
CA GLY A 192 -11.09 -10.14 -22.10
C GLY A 192 -10.10 -10.55 -21.01
N LEU A 193 -8.84 -10.10 -21.09
CA LEU A 193 -7.82 -10.38 -20.07
C LEU A 193 -8.16 -9.76 -18.71
N ILE A 194 -8.75 -8.56 -18.68
CA ILE A 194 -9.27 -7.94 -17.46
C ILE A 194 -10.38 -8.82 -16.86
N GLY A 195 -11.28 -9.37 -17.68
CA GLY A 195 -12.30 -10.33 -17.23
C GLY A 195 -11.69 -11.58 -16.60
N CYS A 196 -10.65 -12.14 -17.23
CA CYS A 196 -9.89 -13.26 -16.67
C CYS A 196 -9.24 -12.90 -15.32
N ALA A 197 -8.62 -11.72 -15.22
CA ALA A 197 -7.96 -11.26 -14.00
C ALA A 197 -8.95 -11.07 -12.85
N VAL A 198 -10.10 -10.45 -13.10
CA VAL A 198 -11.19 -10.28 -12.12
C VAL A 198 -11.69 -11.64 -11.61
N GLY A 199 -11.88 -12.61 -12.51
CA GLY A 199 -12.24 -13.98 -12.13
C GLY A 199 -11.14 -14.67 -11.30
N LEU A 200 -9.87 -14.54 -11.68
CA LEU A 200 -8.74 -15.09 -10.93
C LEU A 200 -8.67 -14.50 -9.52
N VAL A 201 -8.79 -13.17 -9.38
CA VAL A 201 -8.80 -12.49 -8.08
C VAL A 201 -9.87 -13.11 -7.18
N ARG A 202 -11.10 -13.29 -7.68
CA ARG A 202 -12.19 -13.94 -6.92
C ARG A 202 -11.80 -15.33 -6.40
N THR A 203 -11.08 -16.11 -7.20
CA THR A 203 -10.68 -17.49 -6.84
C THR A 203 -9.41 -17.59 -5.99
N VAL A 204 -8.65 -16.50 -5.87
CA VAL A 204 -7.44 -16.41 -5.05
C VAL A 204 -7.79 -15.81 -3.70
N HIS A 205 -8.48 -14.67 -3.71
CA HIS A 205 -8.84 -13.90 -2.52
C HIS A 205 -10.15 -13.14 -2.77
N THR A 206 -11.21 -13.61 -2.15
CA THR A 206 -12.58 -13.11 -2.36
C THR A 206 -12.80 -11.68 -1.89
N TRP A 207 -12.06 -11.21 -0.89
CA TRP A 207 -12.13 -9.84 -0.39
C TRP A 207 -11.61 -8.79 -1.38
N ASP A 208 -10.73 -9.17 -2.30
CA ASP A 208 -10.22 -8.29 -3.36
C ASP A 208 -11.19 -8.15 -4.53
N PHE A 209 -12.17 -9.06 -4.64
CA PHE A 209 -13.07 -9.13 -5.79
C PHE A 209 -13.91 -7.86 -5.98
N PRO A 210 -14.56 -7.25 -4.96
CA PRO A 210 -15.32 -6.02 -5.15
C PRO A 210 -14.47 -4.88 -5.71
N THR A 211 -13.27 -4.71 -5.17
CA THR A 211 -12.35 -3.65 -5.62
C THR A 211 -11.78 -3.96 -7.00
N ALA A 212 -11.50 -5.22 -7.34
CA ALA A 212 -11.08 -5.61 -8.68
C ALA A 212 -12.17 -5.36 -9.74
N VAL A 213 -13.44 -5.64 -9.40
CA VAL A 213 -14.59 -5.28 -10.24
C VAL A 213 -14.67 -3.77 -10.41
N LEU A 214 -14.50 -2.99 -9.34
CA LEU A 214 -14.49 -1.53 -9.42
C LEU A 214 -13.33 -0.99 -10.30
N ILE A 215 -12.14 -1.57 -10.17
CA ILE A 215 -10.98 -1.25 -11.02
C ILE A 215 -11.31 -1.47 -12.50
N ALA A 216 -11.92 -2.61 -12.84
CA ALA A 216 -12.35 -2.89 -14.21
C ALA A 216 -13.47 -1.95 -14.68
N ALA A 217 -14.52 -1.81 -13.87
CA ALA A 217 -15.74 -1.07 -14.19
C ALA A 217 -15.52 0.44 -14.31
N ALA A 218 -14.63 1.02 -13.50
CA ALA A 218 -14.24 2.43 -13.59
C ALA A 218 -13.07 2.65 -14.57
N GLY A 219 -12.11 1.71 -14.61
CA GLY A 219 -10.91 1.81 -15.44
C GLY A 219 -11.19 1.74 -16.95
N ILE A 220 -12.15 0.89 -17.37
CA ILE A 220 -12.50 0.76 -18.79
C ILE A 220 -13.13 2.06 -19.34
N PRO A 221 -14.17 2.64 -18.72
CA PRO A 221 -14.69 3.96 -19.11
C PRO A 221 -13.63 5.05 -19.02
N LEU A 222 -12.83 5.09 -17.96
CA LEU A 222 -11.75 6.07 -17.82
C LEU A 222 -10.76 6.00 -19.00
N GLY A 223 -10.32 4.80 -19.37
CA GLY A 223 -9.47 4.58 -20.54
C GLY A 223 -10.10 5.11 -21.84
N GLN A 224 -11.40 4.85 -22.05
CA GLN A 224 -12.12 5.36 -23.22
C GLN A 224 -12.29 6.88 -23.19
N MET A 225 -12.50 7.49 -22.03
CA MET A 225 -12.57 8.96 -21.88
C MET A 225 -11.25 9.64 -22.22
N LEU A 226 -10.12 8.96 -22.00
CA LEU A 226 -8.79 9.46 -22.32
C LEU A 226 -8.46 9.40 -23.83
N ARG A 227 -9.16 8.56 -24.60
CA ARG A 227 -8.99 8.43 -26.05
C ARG A 227 -9.57 9.65 -26.79
N PRO A 228 -8.95 10.11 -27.90
CA PRO A 228 -9.51 11.13 -28.77
C PRO A 228 -10.65 10.56 -29.63
N GLY A 229 -11.64 11.39 -29.95
CA GLY A 229 -12.74 11.01 -30.85
C GLY A 229 -14.11 11.43 -30.33
N ARG A 230 -15.16 11.00 -31.04
CA ARG A 230 -16.55 11.30 -30.68
C ARG A 230 -16.92 10.61 -29.37
N TRP A 231 -17.73 11.25 -28.54
CA TRP A 231 -18.10 10.69 -27.23
C TRP A 231 -19.00 9.45 -27.39
N GLN A 232 -19.81 9.39 -28.45
CA GLN A 232 -20.68 8.25 -28.75
C GLN A 232 -19.88 6.98 -29.04
N GLU A 233 -18.81 7.08 -29.83
CA GLU A 233 -17.92 5.95 -30.12
C GLU A 233 -17.23 5.44 -28.85
N ARG A 234 -16.72 6.37 -28.03
CA ARG A 234 -16.10 6.06 -26.74
C ARG A 234 -17.07 5.36 -25.79
N TRP A 235 -18.32 5.82 -25.76
CA TRP A 235 -19.39 5.24 -24.96
C TRP A 235 -19.68 3.79 -25.37
N TRP A 236 -19.94 3.54 -26.66
CA TRP A 236 -20.27 2.20 -27.13
C TRP A 236 -19.09 1.24 -27.06
N ASP A 237 -17.87 1.71 -27.34
CA ASP A 237 -16.67 0.89 -27.12
C ASP A 237 -16.51 0.58 -25.61
N ALA A 238 -16.77 1.52 -24.68
CA ALA A 238 -16.72 1.25 -23.24
C ALA A 238 -17.75 0.18 -22.83
N VAL A 239 -19.00 0.32 -23.26
CA VAL A 239 -20.06 -0.65 -22.99
C VAL A 239 -19.69 -2.02 -23.54
N GLY A 240 -19.23 -2.10 -24.79
CA GLY A 240 -18.83 -3.36 -25.41
C GLY A 240 -17.69 -4.05 -24.67
N HIS A 241 -16.65 -3.31 -24.29
CA HIS A 241 -15.54 -3.86 -23.51
C HIS A 241 -15.99 -4.31 -22.10
N LEU A 242 -16.86 -3.55 -21.43
CA LEU A 242 -17.43 -3.96 -20.13
C LEU A 242 -18.25 -5.25 -20.24
N VAL A 243 -19.06 -5.38 -21.30
CA VAL A 243 -19.81 -6.61 -21.57
C VAL A 243 -18.86 -7.79 -21.77
N VAL A 244 -17.80 -7.64 -22.57
CA VAL A 244 -16.80 -8.71 -22.77
C VAL A 244 -16.09 -9.07 -21.47
N THR A 245 -15.66 -8.07 -20.69
CA THR A 245 -15.05 -8.29 -19.38
C THR A 245 -15.98 -9.07 -18.45
N GLY A 246 -17.25 -8.67 -18.35
CA GLY A 246 -18.26 -9.35 -17.54
C GLY A 246 -18.57 -10.77 -18.01
N LEU A 247 -18.72 -10.97 -19.33
CA LEU A 247 -18.95 -12.28 -19.93
C LEU A 247 -17.79 -13.24 -19.68
N VAL A 248 -16.54 -12.79 -19.87
CA VAL A 248 -15.36 -13.62 -19.61
C VAL A 248 -15.28 -13.97 -18.12
N ALA A 249 -15.45 -12.99 -17.23
CA ALA A 249 -15.43 -13.22 -15.79
C ALA A 249 -16.53 -14.21 -15.34
N ALA A 250 -17.72 -14.13 -15.92
CA ALA A 250 -18.84 -15.01 -15.58
C ALA A 250 -18.69 -16.42 -16.18
N VAL A 251 -18.39 -16.54 -17.48
CA VAL A 251 -18.39 -17.82 -18.20
C VAL A 251 -17.15 -18.64 -17.85
N ALA A 252 -15.95 -18.04 -17.92
CA ALA A 252 -14.70 -18.78 -17.70
C ALA A 252 -14.59 -19.30 -16.25
N PHE A 253 -15.24 -18.65 -15.29
CA PHE A 253 -15.22 -19.01 -13.87
C PHE A 253 -16.55 -19.60 -13.38
N SER A 254 -17.49 -19.88 -14.28
CA SER A 254 -18.77 -20.52 -13.95
C SER A 254 -18.61 -21.85 -13.17
N PRO A 255 -17.62 -22.72 -13.42
CA PRO A 255 -17.48 -23.96 -12.65
C PRO A 255 -17.12 -23.72 -11.18
N TYR A 256 -16.40 -22.64 -10.91
CA TYR A 256 -16.08 -22.19 -9.54
C TYR A 256 -17.30 -21.51 -8.92
N THR A 257 -17.90 -20.54 -9.62
CA THR A 257 -19.03 -19.76 -9.07
C THR A 257 -20.25 -20.62 -8.80
N GLY A 258 -20.54 -21.62 -9.64
CA GLY A 258 -21.66 -22.53 -9.44
C GLY A 258 -21.52 -23.47 -8.24
N ARG A 259 -20.33 -23.56 -7.63
CA ARG A 259 -20.05 -24.38 -6.43
C ARG A 259 -19.55 -23.55 -5.25
N PHE A 260 -19.42 -22.24 -5.44
CA PHE A 260 -18.85 -21.36 -4.42
C PHE A 260 -19.95 -20.96 -3.45
N GLU A 261 -19.76 -21.28 -2.18
CA GLU A 261 -20.68 -20.93 -1.11
C GLU A 261 -20.17 -19.71 -0.33
N THR A 262 -21.08 -18.78 -0.05
CA THR A 262 -20.83 -17.63 0.82
C THR A 262 -21.91 -17.57 1.88
N PHE A 263 -21.49 -17.44 3.12
CA PHE A 263 -22.40 -17.29 4.25
C PHE A 263 -22.68 -15.79 4.46
N ASP A 264 -23.97 -15.43 4.52
CA ASP A 264 -24.46 -14.07 4.77
C ASP A 264 -23.83 -12.98 3.87
N PRO A 265 -24.02 -13.03 2.53
CA PRO A 265 -23.50 -11.99 1.65
C PRO A 265 -24.25 -10.67 1.88
N GLY A 266 -23.56 -9.66 2.41
CA GLY A 266 -24.13 -8.34 2.64
C GLY A 266 -23.12 -7.33 3.15
N ILE A 267 -23.57 -6.07 3.22
CA ILE A 267 -22.84 -4.97 3.86
C ILE A 267 -23.69 -4.43 5.01
N THR A 268 -23.03 -4.10 6.11
CA THR A 268 -23.61 -3.37 7.24
C THR A 268 -22.78 -2.13 7.51
N ARG A 269 -23.33 -1.21 8.31
CA ARG A 269 -22.58 -0.02 8.74
C ARG A 269 -21.42 -0.46 9.64
N ALA A 270 -20.24 0.12 9.45
CA ALA A 270 -19.10 -0.15 10.34
C ALA A 270 -19.46 0.21 11.81
N PRO A 271 -19.14 -0.66 12.78
CA PRO A 271 -19.52 -0.46 14.18
C PRO A 271 -18.72 0.67 14.85
N GLU A 272 -17.53 0.95 14.34
CA GLU A 272 -16.62 1.97 14.84
C GLU A 272 -15.81 2.59 13.69
N THR A 273 -15.09 3.66 14.00
CA THR A 273 -14.26 4.42 13.06
C THR A 273 -12.83 4.52 13.53
N THR A 274 -11.90 4.56 12.57
CA THR A 274 -10.47 4.63 12.86
C THR A 274 -10.12 6.00 13.43
N LYS A 275 -9.24 6.07 14.44
CA LYS A 275 -8.76 7.36 14.96
C LYS A 275 -7.77 7.97 13.98
N ALA A 276 -7.86 9.28 13.74
CA ALA A 276 -7.05 9.96 12.70
C ALA A 276 -5.53 9.79 12.87
N HIS A 277 -5.03 9.77 14.10
CA HIS A 277 -3.60 9.52 14.35
C HIS A 277 -3.20 8.07 14.02
N GLN A 278 -4.07 7.09 14.25
CA GLN A 278 -3.82 5.68 13.92
C GLN A 278 -3.86 5.45 12.41
N PHE A 279 -4.80 6.10 11.72
CA PHE A 279 -4.83 6.15 10.26
C PHE A 279 -3.55 6.76 9.69
N PHE A 280 -3.07 7.86 10.29
CA PHE A 280 -1.81 8.48 9.90
C PHE A 280 -0.60 7.59 10.21
N VAL A 281 -0.60 6.85 11.31
CA VAL A 281 0.47 5.87 11.60
C VAL A 281 0.51 4.80 10.50
N HIS A 282 -0.64 4.31 10.05
CA HIS A 282 -0.72 3.27 9.03
C HIS A 282 -0.38 3.81 7.61
N PHE A 283 -0.97 4.93 7.17
CA PHE A 283 -0.85 5.44 5.79
C PHE A 283 -0.02 6.72 5.62
N GLY A 284 0.63 7.24 6.67
CA GLY A 284 1.24 8.58 6.70
C GLY A 284 2.29 8.85 5.61
N VAL A 285 3.07 7.83 5.22
CA VAL A 285 4.01 7.92 4.09
C VAL A 285 3.27 8.27 2.80
N PHE A 286 2.18 7.58 2.51
CA PHE A 286 1.39 7.78 1.30
C PHE A 286 0.61 9.10 1.33
N ILE A 287 0.13 9.52 2.50
CA ILE A 287 -0.47 10.84 2.70
C ILE A 287 0.52 11.95 2.32
N ALA A 288 1.79 11.83 2.70
CA ALA A 288 2.80 12.82 2.35
C ALA A 288 3.03 12.91 0.83
N PHE A 289 3.11 11.78 0.14
CA PHE A 289 3.21 11.75 -1.33
C PHE A 289 1.95 12.30 -2.01
N ALA A 290 0.77 11.96 -1.51
CA ALA A 290 -0.51 12.45 -1.99
C ALA A 290 -0.63 13.97 -1.87
N VAL A 291 -0.27 14.53 -0.71
CA VAL A 291 -0.26 15.99 -0.49
C VAL A 291 0.74 16.68 -1.41
N ALA A 292 1.96 16.14 -1.55
CA ALA A 292 2.95 16.69 -2.47
C ALA A 292 2.45 16.67 -3.93
N PHE A 293 1.80 15.57 -4.33
CA PHE A 293 1.20 15.43 -5.66
C PHE A 293 0.08 16.45 -5.89
N LEU A 294 -0.90 16.53 -4.97
CA LEU A 294 -2.00 17.49 -5.05
C LEU A 294 -1.47 18.93 -5.10
N ALA A 295 -0.54 19.31 -4.22
CA ALA A 295 0.03 20.65 -4.19
C ALA A 295 0.68 21.03 -5.53
N VAL A 296 1.47 20.13 -6.11
CA VAL A 296 2.09 20.30 -7.41
C VAL A 296 1.04 20.41 -8.53
N ARG A 297 0.05 19.51 -8.54
CA ARG A 297 -0.96 19.42 -9.61
C ARG A 297 -1.93 20.58 -9.62
N TYR A 298 -2.43 20.99 -8.45
CA TYR A 298 -3.28 22.17 -8.30
C TYR A 298 -2.54 23.45 -8.67
N ARG A 299 -1.26 23.56 -8.31
CA ARG A 299 -0.42 24.68 -8.74
C ARG A 299 -0.26 24.74 -10.25
N GLU A 300 -0.02 23.61 -10.91
CA GLU A 300 0.07 23.54 -12.37
C GLU A 300 -1.25 23.95 -13.04
N GLU A 301 -2.38 23.55 -12.47
CA GLU A 301 -3.71 23.96 -12.96
C GLU A 301 -3.95 25.46 -12.79
N LEU A 302 -3.65 26.02 -11.62
CA LEU A 302 -3.73 27.46 -11.38
C LEU A 302 -2.78 28.24 -12.30
N SER A 303 -1.54 27.78 -12.46
CA SER A 303 -0.55 28.44 -13.32
C SER A 303 -1.00 28.47 -14.78
N ALA A 304 -1.59 27.37 -15.27
CA ALA A 304 -2.17 27.31 -16.61
C ALA A 304 -3.36 28.29 -16.80
N ARG A 305 -4.03 28.66 -15.71
CA ARG A 305 -5.12 29.65 -15.68
C ARG A 305 -4.67 31.05 -15.24
N GLN A 306 -3.36 31.32 -15.19
CA GLN A 306 -2.82 32.59 -14.69
C GLN A 306 -3.33 32.94 -13.28
N PHE A 307 -3.47 31.92 -12.41
CA PHE A 307 -4.02 32.01 -11.06
C PHE A 307 -5.49 32.45 -10.99
N ALA A 308 -6.25 32.32 -12.09
CA ALA A 308 -7.70 32.46 -12.06
C ALA A 308 -8.38 31.14 -11.67
N HIS A 309 -8.98 31.09 -10.48
CA HIS A 309 -9.75 29.92 -10.03
C HIS A 309 -11.18 29.86 -10.61
N GLY A 310 -11.69 31.00 -11.10
CA GLY A 310 -13.08 31.10 -11.57
C GLY A 310 -14.07 30.69 -10.48
N ARG A 311 -15.05 29.86 -10.82
CA ARG A 311 -16.08 29.33 -9.90
C ARG A 311 -15.71 28.00 -9.23
N ASN A 312 -14.50 27.48 -9.44
CA ASN A 312 -14.10 26.20 -8.83
C ASN A 312 -13.64 26.45 -7.37
N PRO A 313 -14.37 25.96 -6.35
CA PRO A 313 -14.05 26.26 -4.96
C PRO A 313 -12.72 25.63 -4.51
N PHE A 314 -12.37 24.44 -5.01
CA PHE A 314 -11.10 23.78 -4.67
C PHE A 314 -9.89 24.57 -5.21
N LEU A 315 -9.99 25.07 -6.45
CA LEU A 315 -8.96 25.96 -7.00
C LEU A 315 -8.86 27.27 -6.20
N ALA A 316 -10.00 27.84 -5.81
CA ALA A 316 -10.03 29.09 -5.05
C ALA A 316 -9.32 28.95 -3.70
N VAL A 317 -9.63 27.88 -2.97
CA VAL A 317 -9.13 27.62 -1.63
C VAL A 317 -7.61 27.30 -1.60
N VAL A 318 -7.01 26.98 -2.74
CA VAL A 318 -5.55 26.73 -2.86
C VAL A 318 -4.79 27.82 -3.63
N ASN A 319 -5.44 28.94 -4.00
CA ASN A 319 -4.86 29.95 -4.89
C ASN A 319 -3.91 30.97 -4.24
N GLY A 320 -3.93 31.09 -2.91
CA GLY A 320 -3.12 32.07 -2.21
C GLY A 320 -2.84 31.67 -0.77
N ARG A 321 -1.99 32.45 -0.10
CA ARG A 321 -1.52 32.12 1.27
C ARG A 321 -2.63 32.23 2.30
N LEU A 322 -3.52 33.21 2.16
CA LEU A 322 -4.64 33.39 3.07
C LEU A 322 -5.67 32.28 2.88
N GLU A 323 -5.93 31.89 1.63
CA GLU A 323 -6.85 30.81 1.28
C GLU A 323 -6.34 29.45 1.77
N VAL A 324 -5.04 29.18 1.61
CA VAL A 324 -4.40 27.98 2.16
C VAL A 324 -4.43 27.99 3.69
N LEU A 325 -4.24 29.15 4.32
CA LEU A 325 -4.41 29.28 5.77
C LEU A 325 -5.87 29.04 6.18
N SER A 326 -6.84 29.59 5.45
CA SER A 326 -8.26 29.34 5.66
C SER A 326 -8.62 27.87 5.47
N LEU A 327 -8.03 27.18 4.49
CA LEU A 327 -8.17 25.74 4.32
C LEU A 327 -7.63 24.99 5.54
N ALA A 328 -6.44 25.34 6.01
CA ALA A 328 -5.85 24.72 7.18
C ALA A 328 -6.72 24.92 8.43
N VAL A 329 -7.25 26.13 8.64
CA VAL A 329 -8.18 26.45 9.73
C VAL A 329 -9.50 25.68 9.57
N PHE A 330 -10.06 25.63 8.36
CA PHE A 330 -11.29 24.89 8.07
C PHE A 330 -11.13 23.39 8.32
N LEU A 331 -10.07 22.76 7.79
CA LEU A 331 -9.80 21.34 8.02
C LEU A 331 -9.53 21.04 9.50
N SER A 332 -8.86 21.95 10.21
CA SER A 332 -8.67 21.82 11.67
C SER A 332 -10.00 21.91 12.41
N GLY A 333 -10.88 22.85 12.03
CA GLY A 333 -12.22 22.99 12.62
C GLY A 333 -13.12 21.79 12.32
N VAL A 334 -13.13 21.29 11.08
CA VAL A 334 -13.82 20.06 10.69
C VAL A 334 -13.28 18.86 11.48
N GLY A 335 -11.96 18.75 11.60
CA GLY A 335 -11.31 17.69 12.37
C GLY A 335 -11.69 17.73 13.85
N ALA A 336 -11.66 18.92 14.47
CA ALA A 336 -12.03 19.13 15.87
C ALA A 336 -13.52 18.89 16.13
N PHE A 337 -14.40 19.34 15.22
CA PHE A 337 -15.82 19.07 15.31
C PHE A 337 -16.12 17.57 15.18
N ALA A 338 -15.55 16.93 14.16
CA ALA A 338 -15.74 15.49 13.92
C ALA A 338 -15.12 14.63 15.03
N TRP A 339 -14.09 15.11 15.72
CA TRP A 339 -13.45 14.43 16.85
C TRP A 339 -14.42 14.17 17.99
N ALA A 340 -15.32 15.10 18.29
CA ALA A 340 -16.34 14.92 19.32
C ALA A 340 -17.30 13.75 19.03
N PHE A 341 -17.40 13.32 17.77
CA PHE A 341 -18.25 12.22 17.32
C PHE A 341 -17.47 10.98 16.88
N GLY A 342 -16.13 10.98 17.02
CA GLY A 342 -15.27 9.91 16.51
C GLY A 342 -15.10 9.87 14.99
N LEU A 343 -15.62 10.85 14.24
CA LEU A 343 -15.68 10.82 12.77
C LEU A 343 -14.51 11.54 12.08
N THR A 344 -13.43 11.86 12.80
CA THR A 344 -12.32 12.68 12.26
C THR A 344 -11.70 12.09 10.99
N THR A 345 -11.43 10.78 10.97
CA THR A 345 -10.83 10.10 9.80
C THR A 345 -11.74 10.17 8.60
N LEU A 346 -13.04 9.90 8.79
CA LEU A 346 -14.04 9.99 7.73
C LEU A 346 -14.14 11.42 7.18
N ALA A 347 -14.21 12.43 8.05
CA ALA A 347 -14.35 13.83 7.63
C ALA A 347 -13.13 14.33 6.84
N LEU A 348 -11.91 14.02 7.31
CA LEU A 348 -10.68 14.38 6.61
C LEU A 348 -10.49 13.55 5.32
N GLY A 349 -10.85 12.27 5.36
CA GLY A 349 -10.83 11.36 4.21
C GLY A 349 -11.73 11.85 3.08
N VAL A 350 -12.97 12.24 3.38
CA VAL A 350 -13.90 12.83 2.42
C VAL A 350 -13.36 14.14 1.83
N ALA A 351 -12.67 14.96 2.64
CA ALA A 351 -12.02 16.17 2.12
C ALA A 351 -10.91 15.83 1.11
N VAL A 352 -10.02 14.88 1.44
CA VAL A 352 -8.95 14.41 0.55
C VAL A 352 -9.54 13.83 -0.75
N GLU A 353 -10.57 12.99 -0.66
CA GLU A 353 -11.31 12.49 -1.82
C GLU A 353 -11.87 13.60 -2.68
N GLY A 354 -12.47 14.63 -2.07
CA GLY A 354 -12.97 15.81 -2.79
C GLY A 354 -11.90 16.48 -3.65
N PHE A 355 -10.67 16.61 -3.15
CA PHE A 355 -9.54 17.15 -3.93
C PHE A 355 -9.13 16.22 -5.08
N PHE A 356 -9.06 14.90 -4.88
CA PHE A 356 -8.71 13.99 -5.97
C PHE A 356 -9.79 13.90 -7.04
N LEU A 357 -11.07 13.84 -6.66
CA LEU A 357 -12.20 13.84 -7.60
C LEU A 357 -12.29 15.16 -8.38
N ASN A 358 -12.06 16.29 -7.72
CA ASN A 358 -11.97 17.59 -8.39
C ASN A 358 -10.81 17.64 -9.37
N LEU A 359 -9.63 17.10 -8.99
CA LEU A 359 -8.49 17.02 -9.89
C LEU A 359 -8.78 16.12 -11.10
N LEU A 360 -9.40 14.94 -10.90
CA LEU A 360 -9.84 14.07 -12.01
C LEU A 360 -10.80 14.80 -12.95
N TRP A 361 -11.79 15.50 -12.41
CA TRP A 361 -12.72 16.30 -13.21
C TRP A 361 -11.99 17.32 -14.09
N LEU A 362 -11.01 18.05 -13.52
CA LEU A 362 -10.22 19.03 -14.25
C LEU A 362 -9.38 18.39 -15.36
N GLU A 363 -8.74 17.25 -15.09
CA GLU A 363 -7.93 16.53 -16.07
C GLU A 363 -8.78 15.94 -17.21
N LEU A 364 -9.95 15.39 -16.86
CA LEU A 364 -10.97 14.91 -17.80
C LEU A 364 -11.71 16.04 -18.52
N GLY A 365 -11.52 17.31 -18.13
CA GLY A 365 -11.97 18.48 -18.86
C GLY A 365 -10.98 19.03 -19.91
N ARG A 366 -9.69 18.67 -19.85
CA ARG A 366 -8.66 19.23 -20.75
C ARG A 366 -8.80 18.79 -22.22
N ALA A 367 -8.44 19.65 -23.16
CA ALA A 367 -8.38 19.27 -24.57
C ALA A 367 -7.34 18.14 -24.80
N GLU A 368 -6.16 18.28 -24.20
CA GLU A 368 -5.12 17.27 -24.23
C GLU A 368 -5.10 16.45 -22.92
N LYS A 369 -5.31 15.14 -23.07
CA LYS A 369 -5.33 14.17 -21.97
C LYS A 369 -3.93 13.63 -21.70
N ASP A 370 -3.48 13.74 -20.44
CA ASP A 370 -2.25 13.13 -19.92
C ASP A 370 -2.61 11.81 -19.23
N VAL A 371 -2.46 10.69 -19.94
CA VAL A 371 -2.88 9.35 -19.47
C VAL A 371 -2.17 8.97 -18.16
N PRO A 372 -0.84 9.01 -18.05
CA PRO A 372 -0.16 8.60 -16.82
C PRO A 372 -0.59 9.39 -15.59
N ARG A 373 -0.71 10.71 -15.76
CA ARG A 373 -1.08 11.62 -14.67
C ARG A 373 -2.50 11.35 -14.18
N THR A 374 -3.44 11.16 -15.09
CA THR A 374 -4.84 10.87 -14.74
C THR A 374 -5.00 9.49 -14.11
N LEU A 375 -4.24 8.49 -14.56
CA LEU A 375 -4.23 7.19 -13.90
C LEU A 375 -3.63 7.26 -12.50
N ALA A 376 -2.57 8.04 -12.27
CA ALA A 376 -2.03 8.26 -10.93
C ALA A 376 -3.03 8.96 -9.99
N THR A 377 -3.75 9.98 -10.48
CA THR A 377 -4.84 10.62 -9.73
C THR A 377 -5.95 9.62 -9.39
N ALA A 378 -6.32 8.74 -10.32
CA ALA A 378 -7.33 7.71 -10.09
C ALA A 378 -6.88 6.63 -9.09
N LEU A 379 -5.59 6.27 -9.09
CA LEU A 379 -5.02 5.35 -8.10
C LEU A 379 -5.11 5.93 -6.68
N PHE A 380 -4.81 7.22 -6.49
CA PHE A 380 -4.98 7.87 -5.20
C PHE A 380 -6.44 7.96 -4.77
N ALA A 381 -7.34 8.38 -5.67
CA ALA A 381 -8.78 8.46 -5.38
C ALA A 381 -9.36 7.09 -4.98
N LEU A 382 -8.98 6.03 -5.70
CA LEU A 382 -9.43 4.69 -5.32
C LEU A 382 -8.77 4.21 -4.02
N GLY A 383 -7.47 4.47 -3.83
CA GLY A 383 -6.73 4.04 -2.64
C GLY A 383 -7.26 4.68 -1.35
N PHE A 384 -7.48 5.99 -1.34
CA PHE A 384 -8.08 6.68 -0.19
C PHE A 384 -9.56 6.35 -0.04
N GLY A 385 -10.31 6.21 -1.13
CA GLY A 385 -11.72 5.79 -1.10
C GLY A 385 -11.89 4.41 -0.46
N VAL A 386 -11.02 3.45 -0.78
CA VAL A 386 -10.98 2.14 -0.12
C VAL A 386 -10.56 2.26 1.35
N ALA A 387 -9.47 2.99 1.63
CA ALA A 387 -8.95 3.15 3.00
C ALA A 387 -9.95 3.82 3.96
N VAL A 388 -10.74 4.77 3.47
CA VAL A 388 -11.76 5.48 4.27
C VAL A 388 -13.09 4.71 4.26
N GLY A 389 -13.37 3.94 3.21
CA GLY A 389 -14.60 3.16 3.06
C GLY A 389 -14.82 2.12 4.16
N VAL A 390 -13.74 1.57 4.74
CA VAL A 390 -13.81 0.61 5.86
C VAL A 390 -14.38 1.22 7.15
N ASP A 391 -14.34 2.55 7.30
CA ASP A 391 -14.96 3.28 8.39
C ASP A 391 -16.45 3.57 8.13
N VAL A 392 -16.97 3.25 6.95
CA VAL A 392 -18.37 3.46 6.56
C VAL A 392 -19.14 2.15 6.56
N VAL A 393 -18.57 1.11 5.95
CA VAL A 393 -19.22 -0.18 5.77
C VAL A 393 -18.29 -1.34 6.11
N THR A 394 -18.87 -2.41 6.66
CA THR A 394 -18.23 -3.70 6.91
C THR A 394 -19.03 -4.81 6.24
N LEU A 395 -18.40 -5.96 5.98
CA LEU A 395 -19.12 -7.12 5.47
C LEU A 395 -19.91 -7.81 6.58
N ASN A 396 -21.06 -8.36 6.22
CA ASN A 396 -21.81 -9.25 7.09
C ASN A 396 -20.97 -10.46 7.51
N GLY A 397 -21.12 -10.90 8.76
CA GLY A 397 -20.34 -12.00 9.33
C GLY A 397 -18.87 -11.67 9.64
N ASP A 398 -18.45 -10.40 9.53
CA ASP A 398 -17.13 -9.96 9.99
C ASP A 398 -17.08 -9.90 11.53
N ILE A 399 -15.87 -10.03 12.09
CA ILE A 399 -15.63 -9.85 13.53
C ILE A 399 -15.49 -8.35 13.76
N GLU A 400 -16.61 -7.70 14.07
CA GLU A 400 -16.79 -6.24 14.03
C GLU A 400 -16.48 -5.65 12.65
N ARG A 401 -15.22 -5.36 12.40
CA ARG A 401 -14.69 -4.91 11.10
C ARG A 401 -13.28 -5.42 10.83
N MET A 402 -12.86 -6.46 11.57
CA MET A 402 -11.49 -6.95 11.60
C MET A 402 -10.98 -7.31 10.21
N ASN A 403 -11.71 -8.14 9.47
CA ASN A 403 -11.29 -8.55 8.13
C ASN A 403 -11.49 -7.44 7.11
N THR A 404 -12.53 -6.62 7.28
CA THR A 404 -12.75 -5.45 6.42
C THR A 404 -11.55 -4.51 6.47
N VAL A 405 -11.14 -4.06 7.66
CA VAL A 405 -9.95 -3.22 7.81
C VAL A 405 -8.71 -3.93 7.29
N PHE A 406 -8.51 -5.21 7.64
CA PHE A 406 -7.35 -5.98 7.21
C PHE A 406 -7.20 -6.04 5.69
N LYS A 407 -8.20 -6.62 5.01
CA LYS A 407 -8.08 -6.98 3.60
C LYS A 407 -8.12 -5.73 2.73
N PHE A 408 -8.99 -4.77 3.03
CA PHE A 408 -9.09 -3.54 2.25
C PHE A 408 -7.92 -2.57 2.53
N SER A 409 -7.30 -2.59 3.71
CA SER A 409 -6.08 -1.79 3.95
C SER A 409 -4.91 -2.24 3.10
N LEU A 410 -4.77 -3.56 2.85
CA LEU A 410 -3.74 -4.08 1.92
C LEU A 410 -3.99 -3.64 0.47
N GLN A 411 -5.26 -3.64 0.03
CA GLN A 411 -5.64 -3.13 -1.29
C GLN A 411 -5.34 -1.63 -1.42
N ALA A 412 -5.72 -0.85 -0.41
CA ALA A 412 -5.44 0.59 -0.34
C ALA A 412 -3.93 0.85 -0.34
N TRP A 413 -3.15 0.12 0.47
CA TRP A 413 -1.69 0.19 0.49
C TRP A 413 -1.10 0.01 -0.90
N GLN A 414 -1.58 -1.00 -1.64
CA GLN A 414 -1.09 -1.26 -2.99
C GLN A 414 -1.42 -0.14 -3.96
N LEU A 415 -2.65 0.36 -3.99
CA LEU A 415 -3.06 1.48 -4.84
C LEU A 415 -2.25 2.76 -4.52
N LEU A 416 -2.12 3.07 -3.23
CA LEU A 416 -1.41 4.24 -2.72
C LEU A 416 0.10 4.14 -2.98
N ALA A 417 0.71 2.96 -2.87
CA ALA A 417 2.13 2.75 -3.19
C ALA A 417 2.43 3.05 -4.66
N LEU A 418 1.60 2.57 -5.59
CA LEU A 418 1.76 2.83 -7.02
C LEU A 418 1.58 4.30 -7.37
N GLY A 419 0.54 4.95 -6.82
CA GLY A 419 0.33 6.39 -6.98
C GLY A 419 1.47 7.21 -6.39
N SER A 420 1.98 6.81 -5.22
CA SER A 420 3.07 7.49 -4.51
C SER A 420 4.40 7.43 -5.24
N ALA A 421 4.74 6.29 -5.85
CA ALA A 421 5.96 6.18 -6.64
C ALA A 421 5.94 7.07 -7.90
N PHE A 422 4.79 7.15 -8.58
CA PHE A 422 4.62 8.11 -9.68
C PHE A 422 4.68 9.57 -9.17
N ALA A 423 4.01 9.87 -8.05
CA ALA A 423 4.04 11.18 -7.42
C ALA A 423 5.44 11.62 -7.01
N ALA A 424 6.24 10.71 -6.45
CA ALA A 424 7.63 10.96 -6.07
C ALA A 424 8.47 11.41 -7.26
N TRP A 425 8.35 10.71 -8.39
CA TRP A 425 9.00 11.12 -9.64
C TRP A 425 8.46 12.47 -10.15
N TYR A 426 7.13 12.63 -10.16
CA TYR A 426 6.46 13.80 -10.73
C TYR A 426 6.79 15.10 -9.95
N ALA A 427 6.59 15.07 -8.63
CA ALA A 427 6.87 16.18 -7.73
C ALA A 427 8.38 16.37 -7.53
N GLY A 428 9.15 15.28 -7.44
CA GLY A 428 10.60 15.32 -7.32
C GLY A 428 11.29 16.02 -8.49
N ARG A 429 10.73 15.93 -9.70
CA ARG A 429 11.20 16.70 -10.87
C ARG A 429 11.01 18.20 -10.68
N GLN A 430 9.86 18.64 -10.14
CA GLN A 430 9.65 20.06 -9.86
C GLN A 430 10.58 20.56 -8.74
N ALA A 431 10.76 19.75 -7.70
CA ALA A 431 11.71 20.04 -6.63
C ALA A 431 13.13 20.17 -7.18
N LYS A 432 13.58 19.21 -8.00
CA LYS A 432 14.89 19.23 -8.65
C LYS A 432 15.08 20.49 -9.50
N TRP A 433 14.09 20.87 -10.32
CA TRP A 433 14.15 22.10 -11.10
C TRP A 433 14.32 23.34 -10.22
N ALA A 434 13.55 23.44 -9.12
CA ALA A 434 13.65 24.58 -8.20
C ALA A 434 15.05 24.67 -7.55
N LEU A 435 15.63 23.53 -7.17
CA LEU A 435 16.97 23.46 -6.60
C LEU A 435 18.06 23.82 -7.61
N GLU A 436 17.96 23.35 -8.85
CA GLU A 436 18.89 23.69 -9.93
C GLU A 436 18.80 25.18 -10.30
N ALA A 437 17.60 25.73 -10.36
CA ALA A 437 17.38 27.16 -10.59
C ALA A 437 17.94 28.02 -9.45
N ALA A 438 17.91 27.54 -8.20
CA ALA A 438 18.56 28.23 -7.09
C ALA A 438 20.09 28.20 -7.22
N ARG A 439 20.66 27.05 -7.61
CA ARG A 439 22.12 26.89 -7.81
C ARG A 439 22.66 27.75 -8.96
N SER A 440 21.88 27.93 -10.02
CA SER A 440 22.25 28.79 -11.15
C SER A 440 21.98 30.28 -10.90
N GLY A 441 21.43 30.66 -9.74
CA GLY A 441 21.07 32.03 -9.40
C GLY A 441 19.75 32.54 -10.01
N ALA A 442 19.03 31.70 -10.77
CA ALA A 442 17.73 32.05 -11.36
C ALA A 442 16.61 32.18 -10.31
N LEU A 443 16.72 31.46 -9.19
CA LEU A 443 15.88 31.64 -8.00
C LEU A 443 16.74 31.99 -6.79
N ARG A 444 16.18 32.77 -5.86
CA ARG A 444 16.83 32.99 -4.56
C ARG A 444 16.69 31.74 -3.70
N ALA A 445 17.66 31.45 -2.84
CA ALA A 445 17.59 30.33 -1.90
C ALA A 445 16.37 30.40 -0.96
N ARG A 446 15.91 31.61 -0.62
CA ARG A 446 14.71 31.86 0.20
C ARG A 446 13.41 31.89 -0.61
N ASP A 447 13.45 31.61 -1.92
CA ASP A 447 12.24 31.46 -2.72
C ASP A 447 11.43 30.29 -2.17
N TRP A 448 10.13 30.50 -2.00
CA TRP A 448 9.25 29.51 -1.40
C TRP A 448 9.25 28.19 -2.19
N ARG A 449 9.51 28.19 -3.52
CA ARG A 449 9.65 26.96 -4.32
C ARG A 449 10.80 26.09 -3.83
N VAL A 450 11.92 26.74 -3.52
CA VAL A 450 13.15 26.09 -3.02
C VAL A 450 12.91 25.58 -1.60
N VAL A 451 12.32 26.43 -0.74
CA VAL A 451 12.00 26.06 0.64
C VAL A 451 10.99 24.90 0.69
N SER A 452 9.94 24.93 -0.12
CA SER A 452 8.96 23.84 -0.22
C SER A 452 9.58 22.56 -0.79
N ALA A 453 10.49 22.66 -1.77
CA ALA A 453 11.21 21.52 -2.30
C ALA A 453 12.10 20.85 -1.24
N LEU A 454 12.87 21.63 -0.48
CA LEU A 454 13.74 21.13 0.60
C LEU A 454 12.92 20.59 1.78
N GLY A 455 11.96 21.37 2.28
CA GLY A 455 11.14 20.99 3.42
C GLY A 455 10.24 19.78 3.12
N GLY A 456 9.54 19.80 1.98
CA GLY A 456 8.72 18.67 1.55
C GLY A 456 9.55 17.41 1.27
N GLY A 457 10.71 17.57 0.63
CA GLY A 457 11.66 16.47 0.43
C GLY A 457 12.16 15.88 1.74
N ALA A 458 12.54 16.72 2.70
CA ALA A 458 12.99 16.27 4.02
C ALA A 458 11.90 15.54 4.80
N ILE A 459 10.65 16.02 4.76
CA ILE A 459 9.51 15.36 5.41
C ILE A 459 9.27 13.98 4.80
N VAL A 460 9.21 13.88 3.47
CA VAL A 460 9.00 12.59 2.79
C VAL A 460 10.13 11.62 3.10
N VAL A 461 11.39 12.07 3.07
CA VAL A 461 12.54 11.23 3.44
C VAL A 461 12.45 10.77 4.89
N ALA A 462 12.13 11.67 5.83
CA ALA A 462 11.99 11.32 7.24
C ALA A 462 10.87 10.29 7.47
N LEU A 463 9.73 10.42 6.80
CA LEU A 463 8.63 9.47 6.90
C LEU A 463 8.98 8.12 6.29
N VAL A 464 9.63 8.08 5.13
CA VAL A 464 10.07 6.81 4.50
C VAL A 464 11.12 6.12 5.36
N LEU A 465 12.09 6.86 5.91
CA LEU A 465 13.07 6.31 6.84
C LEU A 465 12.40 5.79 8.11
N GLY A 466 11.48 6.56 8.70
CA GLY A 466 10.71 6.16 9.88
C GLY A 466 9.90 4.89 9.64
N ALA A 467 9.20 4.80 8.51
CA ALA A 467 8.48 3.60 8.09
C ALA A 467 9.40 2.39 7.87
N SER A 468 10.64 2.62 7.44
CA SER A 468 11.64 1.57 7.23
C SER A 468 12.30 1.09 8.53
N LEU A 469 12.11 1.79 9.66
CA LEU A 469 12.67 1.39 10.95
C LEU A 469 12.07 0.09 11.50
N PHE A 470 10.92 -0.36 10.98
CA PHE A 470 10.37 -1.67 11.33
C PHE A 470 11.19 -2.84 10.75
N LEU A 471 11.77 -2.68 9.55
CA LEU A 471 12.27 -3.79 8.74
C LEU A 471 13.32 -4.64 9.48
N VAL A 472 14.26 -4.00 10.16
CA VAL A 472 15.34 -4.69 10.87
C VAL A 472 14.90 -5.22 12.24
N PRO A 473 14.46 -4.38 13.20
CA PRO A 473 14.09 -4.85 14.53
C PRO A 473 12.83 -5.72 14.53
N GLY A 474 11.86 -5.45 13.65
CA GLY A 474 10.67 -6.28 13.49
C GLY A 474 11.01 -7.67 12.98
N THR A 475 11.92 -7.78 12.00
CA THR A 475 12.41 -9.08 11.51
C THR A 475 13.14 -9.84 12.61
N ARG A 476 14.06 -9.19 13.33
CA ARG A 476 14.78 -9.84 14.44
C ARG A 476 13.82 -10.32 15.53
N ALA A 477 12.94 -9.45 16.00
CA ALA A 477 11.95 -9.78 17.02
C ALA A 477 11.05 -10.95 16.58
N ARG A 478 10.65 -11.00 15.29
CA ARG A 478 9.89 -12.14 14.76
C ARG A 478 10.69 -13.45 14.77
N GLN A 479 11.96 -13.42 14.40
CA GLN A 479 12.81 -14.62 14.36
C GLN A 479 13.04 -15.15 15.79
N GLU A 480 13.22 -14.25 16.75
CA GLU A 480 13.43 -14.58 18.16
C GLU A 480 12.14 -15.01 18.89
N ALA A 481 10.96 -14.70 18.34
CA ALA A 481 9.67 -14.87 19.04
C ALA A 481 9.21 -16.32 19.25
N ARG A 482 9.70 -17.30 18.49
CA ARG A 482 9.22 -18.69 18.59
C ARG A 482 10.31 -19.70 18.94
N PHE A 483 11.41 -19.71 18.21
CA PHE A 483 12.47 -20.71 18.37
C PHE A 483 13.85 -20.05 18.32
N LYS A 484 14.88 -20.76 18.78
CA LYS A 484 16.26 -20.30 18.65
C LYS A 484 16.63 -20.11 17.17
N GLU A 485 17.43 -19.08 16.90
CA GLU A 485 17.88 -18.75 15.55
C GLU A 485 18.71 -19.89 14.95
N THR A 486 18.32 -20.37 13.77
CA THR A 486 18.97 -21.47 13.03
C THR A 486 19.93 -20.96 11.94
N GLY A 487 20.03 -19.65 11.76
CA GLY A 487 20.70 -19.01 10.64
C GLY A 487 19.94 -19.11 9.30
N PRO A 488 20.41 -18.46 8.22
CA PRO A 488 19.75 -18.48 6.91
C PRO A 488 19.84 -19.85 6.25
N THR A 489 18.71 -20.48 5.99
CA THR A 489 18.63 -21.78 5.30
C THR A 489 17.30 -21.91 4.55
N LEU A 490 17.28 -22.76 3.51
CA LEU A 490 16.04 -23.20 2.87
C LEU A 490 15.47 -24.48 3.50
N ASP A 491 16.24 -25.13 4.37
CA ASP A 491 15.82 -26.33 5.08
C ASP A 491 14.79 -26.01 6.16
N GLY A 492 13.52 -26.33 5.88
CA GLY A 492 12.43 -26.18 6.82
C GLY A 492 12.55 -27.03 8.08
N PHE A 493 13.42 -28.04 8.14
CA PHE A 493 13.66 -28.84 9.35
C PHE A 493 14.76 -28.30 10.25
N ALA A 494 15.50 -27.28 9.83
CA ALA A 494 16.66 -26.79 10.57
C ALA A 494 16.34 -26.33 12.01
N PHE A 495 15.08 -25.99 12.30
CA PHE A 495 14.65 -25.58 13.64
C PHE A 495 14.33 -26.75 14.57
N PHE A 496 13.99 -27.94 14.05
CA PHE A 496 13.55 -29.09 14.85
C PHE A 496 14.52 -29.43 15.99
N PRO A 497 15.85 -29.56 15.77
CA PRO A 497 16.79 -29.98 16.82
C PRO A 497 16.92 -29.02 18.02
N HIS A 498 16.38 -27.80 17.89
CA HIS A 498 16.56 -26.73 18.87
C HIS A 498 15.24 -26.12 19.34
N ALA A 499 14.12 -26.52 18.74
CA ALA A 499 12.84 -25.91 18.98
C ALA A 499 12.08 -26.58 20.11
N VAL A 500 11.72 -25.76 21.08
CA VAL A 500 10.89 -26.15 22.21
C VAL A 500 9.70 -25.21 22.22
N PHE A 501 8.50 -25.77 22.08
CA PHE A 501 7.26 -25.04 22.29
C PHE A 501 6.81 -25.24 23.73
N VAL A 502 6.56 -24.15 24.44
CA VAL A 502 6.04 -24.21 25.81
C VAL A 502 4.56 -23.86 25.73
N GLU A 503 3.69 -24.83 26.02
CA GLU A 503 2.25 -24.61 26.10
C GLU A 503 1.91 -24.00 27.47
N PRO A 504 1.46 -22.74 27.52
CA PRO A 504 1.02 -22.14 28.78
C PRO A 504 -0.33 -22.75 29.16
N LYS A 505 -0.38 -23.48 30.27
CA LYS A 505 -1.67 -23.90 30.83
C LYS A 505 -2.36 -22.70 31.46
N MET A 506 -3.68 -22.63 31.33
CA MET A 506 -4.50 -21.47 31.70
C MET A 506 -4.50 -21.06 33.20
N GLU A 507 -3.63 -21.62 34.04
CA GLU A 507 -3.55 -21.31 35.48
C GLU A 507 -2.33 -20.44 35.81
N GLU A 508 -2.43 -19.65 36.89
CA GLU A 508 -1.42 -18.64 37.31
C GLU A 508 -0.08 -19.22 37.77
N ASP A 509 0.14 -20.54 37.70
CA ASP A 509 1.38 -21.23 38.10
C ASP A 509 2.22 -21.67 36.88
N PRO A 510 3.34 -20.98 36.58
CA PRO A 510 4.26 -21.32 35.49
C PRO A 510 4.93 -22.70 35.62
N SER A 511 4.80 -23.37 36.78
CA SER A 511 5.38 -24.71 36.98
C SER A 511 4.61 -25.84 36.28
N ASP A 512 3.40 -25.57 35.79
CA ASP A 512 2.55 -26.53 35.06
C ASP A 512 2.67 -26.45 33.53
N ASP A 513 3.53 -25.55 33.03
CA ASP A 513 3.84 -25.38 31.61
C ASP A 513 4.46 -26.66 31.02
N VAL A 514 3.94 -27.11 29.88
CA VAL A 514 4.44 -28.31 29.20
C VAL A 514 5.39 -27.91 28.08
N ALA A 515 6.66 -28.30 28.22
CA ALA A 515 7.67 -28.14 27.18
C ALA A 515 7.59 -29.31 26.18
N LEU A 516 7.19 -28.99 24.95
CA LEU A 516 7.17 -29.89 23.81
C LEU A 516 8.43 -29.69 22.96
N ARG A 517 9.28 -30.70 22.86
CA ARG A 517 10.44 -30.68 21.95
C ARG A 517 9.96 -31.05 20.57
N LEU A 518 10.11 -30.14 19.60
CA LEU A 518 9.58 -30.38 18.26
C LEU A 518 10.38 -31.43 17.48
N GLU A 519 11.63 -31.70 17.86
CA GLU A 519 12.40 -32.84 17.33
C GLU A 519 11.74 -34.21 17.60
N ASP A 520 10.89 -34.33 18.62
CA ASP A 520 10.23 -35.60 18.95
C ASP A 520 9.25 -36.04 17.84
N ASP A 521 8.80 -35.11 17.00
CA ASP A 521 7.94 -35.38 15.83
C ASP A 521 8.74 -35.89 14.61
N LEU A 522 10.06 -35.67 14.57
CA LEU A 522 10.90 -35.98 13.41
C LEU A 522 10.86 -37.47 13.00
N PRO A 523 10.95 -38.45 13.92
CA PRO A 523 10.86 -39.86 13.56
C PRO A 523 9.52 -40.24 12.91
N LEU A 524 8.42 -39.61 13.32
CA LEU A 524 7.10 -39.85 12.72
C LEU A 524 7.04 -39.28 11.29
N ILE A 525 7.59 -38.09 11.08
CA ILE A 525 7.70 -37.47 9.76
C ILE A 525 8.54 -38.34 8.81
N GLU A 526 9.69 -38.81 9.28
CA GLU A 526 10.57 -39.71 8.52
C GLU A 526 9.87 -41.05 8.21
N TRP A 527 9.16 -41.62 9.18
CA TRP A 527 8.38 -42.83 8.97
C TRP A 527 7.30 -42.63 7.91
N LEU A 528 6.55 -41.52 7.95
CA LEU A 528 5.55 -41.19 6.93
C LEU A 528 6.17 -41.08 5.55
N ARG A 529 7.31 -40.40 5.41
CA ARG A 529 8.04 -40.26 4.14
C ARG A 529 8.55 -41.58 3.59
N ALA A 530 8.94 -42.52 4.45
CA ALA A 530 9.45 -43.82 4.05
C ALA A 530 8.35 -44.82 3.69
N ASN A 531 7.15 -44.70 4.28
CA ASN A 531 6.10 -45.72 4.19
C ASN A 531 4.86 -45.30 3.39
N VAL A 532 4.62 -44.00 3.19
CA VAL A 532 3.48 -43.51 2.41
C VAL A 532 3.88 -43.30 0.96
N GLU A 533 3.26 -44.07 0.06
CA GLU A 533 3.48 -43.94 -1.38
C GLU A 533 2.85 -42.66 -1.93
N GLY A 534 3.60 -41.91 -2.75
CA GLY A 534 3.10 -40.72 -3.44
C GLY A 534 4.04 -39.53 -3.35
N SER A 535 3.48 -38.32 -3.46
CA SER A 535 4.22 -37.09 -3.22
C SER A 535 4.30 -36.83 -1.70
N PRO A 536 5.48 -36.56 -1.14
CA PRO A 536 5.61 -36.23 0.27
C PRO A 536 4.78 -34.97 0.59
N VAL A 537 3.99 -35.04 1.66
CA VAL A 537 3.08 -33.96 2.09
C VAL A 537 3.58 -33.27 3.36
N ILE A 538 4.37 -33.98 4.17
CA ILE A 538 5.04 -33.50 5.38
C ILE A 538 6.51 -33.84 5.27
#